data_AF-A0A2D6EKL0-F1
#
_entry.id   AF-A0A2D6EKL0-F1
#
_cell.length_a   1.000
_cell.length_b   1.000
_cell.length_c   1.000
_cell.angle_alpha   90.00
_cell.angle_beta   90.00
_cell.angle_gamma   90.00
#
_symmetry.space_group_name_H-M   'P 1'
#
loop_
_entity.id
_entity.type
_entity.pdbx_description
1 polymer ?
#
loop_
_entity_poly.entity_id
_entity_poly.type
_entity_poly.pdbx_seq_one_letter_code
_entity_poly.pdbx_strand_id
1 'polypeptide(L)'
;MDQTLRNILITQLGLKSTPSHTQIKISKRKFGEMLNFIQQSKVCKGRMKGRHELILSNFVITNDISTKYIFDKIDPTIITKIELHNFIFLNNFTFNSDFTVKNILWENCKFNGDGVIFENDSLTMNHINKCNFTKRNCTLKNFELIKYKDIEFKKSVPHRHTNSFTPVITQFTTIKFEGDFTFNSLNIETNSQVNNPTKFVFKDFKIDDPATINLSTYSDVSYHFENTNKSTESFIPTLKLSRDDGHLNITNDCVIRIGEAIINNKKCIDNFKFKSIIFEKLSFQNCKPKSSLYFEDCTFNQAPNFLNTEIPDNTIFQNCEFNDTSSDNSILLYRDLRIKTHAIGDEHQASVFQALEFESRYHTVLKNKSLWDKEYGLEKASSWCLKHIHNYGRDLIQPFKLLGKLTVASFLIYLFLGFFFDEGISCSGVINNKDLNYFDNTWVLTTCNNSFTASLTYALGYALGPIGLIVKNGILTPANNFIKLIEVIQFTLSSLLWFFIITSIRRRFKV
;
A
#
# COMPACT_ATOMS: atom_id res chain seq x y z
N MET A 1 -7.79 17.62 44.65
CA MET A 1 -7.14 18.52 45.61
C MET A 1 -8.16 18.88 46.68
N ASP A 2 -7.85 18.65 47.96
CA ASP A 2 -8.71 19.07 49.08
C ASP A 2 -8.97 20.59 48.98
N GLN A 3 -10.24 21.01 49.07
CA GLN A 3 -10.68 22.41 49.04
C GLN A 3 -9.90 23.26 50.05
N THR A 4 -9.52 22.65 51.17
CA THR A 4 -8.76 23.26 52.27
C THR A 4 -7.33 23.58 51.86
N LEU A 5 -6.62 22.62 51.25
CA LEU A 5 -5.26 22.84 50.75
C LEU A 5 -5.24 23.87 49.61
N ARG A 6 -6.27 23.86 48.76
CA ARG A 6 -6.44 24.83 47.67
C ARG A 6 -6.61 26.25 48.21
N ASN A 7 -7.46 26.41 49.22
CA ASN A 7 -7.69 27.71 49.86
C ASN A 7 -6.44 28.18 50.61
N ILE A 8 -5.70 27.29 51.28
CA ILE A 8 -4.42 27.63 51.91
C ILE A 8 -3.42 28.14 50.87
N LEU A 9 -3.30 27.46 49.73
CA LEU A 9 -2.36 27.83 48.67
C LEU A 9 -2.75 29.14 47.97
N ILE A 10 -4.05 29.36 47.71
CA ILE A 10 -4.54 30.63 47.16
C ILE A 10 -4.28 31.78 48.12
N THR A 11 -4.59 31.60 49.40
CA THR A 11 -4.56 32.66 50.41
C THR A 11 -3.13 32.97 50.86
N GLN A 12 -2.29 31.96 51.09
CA GLN A 12 -0.93 32.15 51.61
C GLN A 12 0.12 32.44 50.53
N LEU A 13 -0.06 31.95 49.30
CA LEU A 13 0.90 32.20 48.20
C LEU A 13 0.40 33.26 47.20
N GLY A 14 -0.80 33.81 47.42
CA GLY A 14 -1.40 34.86 46.58
C GLY A 14 -1.61 34.40 45.13
N LEU A 15 -2.08 33.17 44.93
CA LEU A 15 -2.30 32.61 43.59
C LEU A 15 -3.60 33.18 43.01
N LYS A 16 -3.57 33.65 41.75
CA LYS A 16 -4.77 34.15 41.06
C LYS A 16 -5.53 32.97 40.45
N SER A 17 -6.75 32.72 40.91
CA SER A 17 -7.68 31.80 40.24
C SER A 17 -8.32 32.47 39.04
N THR A 18 -8.48 31.74 37.94
CA THR A 18 -9.25 32.23 36.78
C THR A 18 -10.77 32.16 37.06
N PRO A 19 -11.60 33.01 36.41
CA PRO A 19 -13.04 33.09 36.69
C PRO A 19 -13.82 31.79 36.43
N SER A 20 -13.29 30.88 35.61
CA SER A 20 -13.92 29.60 35.28
C SER A 20 -13.68 28.50 36.32
N HIS A 21 -13.11 28.81 37.49
CA HIS A 21 -12.86 27.89 38.62
C HIS A 21 -12.02 26.62 38.35
N THR A 22 -11.59 26.35 37.12
CA THR A 22 -10.97 25.07 36.73
C THR A 22 -9.45 25.09 36.68
N GLN A 23 -8.78 26.25 36.53
CA GLN A 23 -7.32 26.31 36.32
C GLN A 23 -6.61 27.32 37.24
N ILE A 24 -5.44 26.92 37.76
CA ILE A 24 -4.55 27.77 38.57
C ILE A 24 -3.31 28.12 37.73
N LYS A 25 -3.07 29.42 37.51
CA LYS A 25 -1.83 29.90 36.90
C LYS A 25 -0.80 30.20 38.00
N ILE A 26 0.36 29.55 37.94
CA ILE A 26 1.45 29.74 38.91
C ILE A 26 2.72 30.16 38.18
N SER A 27 3.32 31.28 38.62
CA SER A 27 4.66 31.71 38.18
C SER A 27 5.76 30.83 38.80
N LYS A 28 6.91 30.68 38.12
CA LYS A 28 8.08 29.90 38.59
C LYS A 28 8.43 30.12 40.07
N ARG A 29 8.51 31.38 40.51
CA ARG A 29 8.83 31.74 41.90
C ARG A 29 7.81 31.19 42.89
N LYS A 30 6.51 31.40 42.63
CA LYS A 30 5.41 30.95 43.48
C LYS A 30 5.27 29.42 43.53
N PHE A 31 5.64 28.72 42.46
CA PHE A 31 5.67 27.25 42.47
C PHE A 31 6.79 26.71 43.37
N GLY A 32 7.98 27.34 43.31
CA GLY A 32 9.08 27.02 44.23
C GLY A 32 8.73 27.34 45.69
N GLU A 33 8.03 28.45 45.94
CA GLU A 33 7.52 28.80 47.27
C GLU A 33 6.47 27.78 47.75
N MET A 34 5.59 27.29 46.87
CA MET A 34 4.63 26.22 47.18
C MET A 34 5.32 24.93 47.61
N LEU A 35 6.32 24.48 46.87
CA LEU A 35 7.05 23.25 47.20
C LEU A 35 7.82 23.39 48.52
N ASN A 36 8.53 24.52 48.69
CA ASN A 36 9.19 24.85 49.96
C ASN A 36 8.17 24.87 51.12
N PHE A 37 6.98 25.44 50.92
CA PHE A 37 5.93 25.49 51.92
C PHE A 37 5.44 24.09 52.30
N ILE A 38 5.18 23.22 51.32
CA ILE A 38 4.79 21.81 51.55
C ILE A 38 5.86 21.11 52.39
N GLN A 39 7.15 21.31 52.08
CA GLN A 39 8.27 20.71 52.82
C GLN A 39 8.48 21.27 54.23
N GLN A 40 8.28 22.58 54.40
CA GLN A 40 8.55 23.28 55.66
C GLN A 40 7.35 23.26 56.62
N SER A 41 6.14 23.00 56.14
CA SER A 41 4.95 22.97 56.98
C SER A 41 5.09 21.90 58.08
N LYS A 42 5.29 22.36 59.33
CA LYS A 42 5.38 21.51 60.53
C LYS A 42 4.12 20.65 60.75
N VAL A 43 2.99 21.03 60.15
CA VAL A 43 1.73 20.28 60.14
C VAL A 43 1.88 18.88 59.50
N CYS A 44 2.80 18.72 58.54
CA CYS A 44 3.05 17.43 57.88
C CYS A 44 4.08 16.56 58.61
N LYS A 45 5.08 17.15 59.28
CA LYS A 45 6.17 16.40 59.93
C LYS A 45 5.75 15.62 61.18
N GLY A 46 4.66 15.99 61.84
CA GLY A 46 4.19 15.33 63.07
C GLY A 46 3.29 14.10 62.88
N ARG A 47 2.77 13.86 61.66
CA ARG A 47 1.76 12.80 61.40
C ARG A 47 2.04 11.90 60.20
N MET A 48 3.15 12.10 59.49
CA MET A 48 3.45 11.37 58.26
C MET A 48 4.56 10.33 58.46
N LYS A 49 4.18 9.14 58.96
CA LYS A 49 4.94 7.90 58.75
C LYS A 49 4.26 7.13 57.63
N GLY A 50 4.80 7.18 56.42
CA GLY A 50 4.26 6.46 55.27
C GLY A 50 4.87 6.91 53.94
N ARG A 51 4.73 6.07 52.92
CA ARG A 51 5.01 6.44 51.52
C ARG A 51 3.87 7.33 51.01
N HIS A 52 4.18 8.50 50.48
CA HIS A 52 3.14 9.45 50.05
C HIS A 52 3.05 9.59 48.52
N GLU A 53 1.83 9.76 48.04
CA GLU A 53 1.51 10.07 46.65
C GLU A 53 1.14 11.56 46.52
N LEU A 54 1.75 12.25 45.57
CA LEU A 54 1.46 13.66 45.27
C LEU A 54 0.64 13.75 43.99
N ILE A 55 -0.64 14.13 44.10
CA ILE A 55 -1.53 14.30 42.94
C ILE A 55 -1.72 15.79 42.65
N LEU A 56 -1.18 16.27 41.52
CA LEU A 56 -1.37 17.63 41.02
C LEU A 56 -2.33 17.60 39.83
N SER A 57 -3.34 18.49 39.83
CA SER A 57 -4.34 18.54 38.76
C SER A 57 -4.63 19.98 38.31
N ASN A 58 -4.86 20.17 37.00
CA ASN A 58 -5.31 21.41 36.36
C ASN A 58 -4.38 22.64 36.49
N PHE A 59 -3.08 22.44 36.25
CA PHE A 59 -2.10 23.54 36.25
C PHE A 59 -1.73 23.99 34.84
N VAL A 60 -1.54 25.31 34.70
CA VAL A 60 -0.95 25.91 33.50
C VAL A 60 0.39 26.53 33.88
N ILE A 61 1.48 26.01 33.31
CA ILE A 61 2.84 26.50 33.54
C ILE A 61 3.23 27.40 32.35
N THR A 62 3.45 28.68 32.63
CA THR A 62 3.58 29.75 31.62
C THR A 62 5.01 30.19 31.34
N ASN A 63 6.01 29.69 32.07
CA ASN A 63 7.41 30.17 31.98
C ASN A 63 8.38 29.01 31.76
N ASP A 64 9.59 29.30 31.28
CA ASP A 64 10.68 28.32 31.17
C ASP A 64 11.07 27.82 32.56
N ILE A 65 10.69 26.58 32.87
CA ILE A 65 11.06 25.91 34.11
C ILE A 65 11.93 24.72 33.76
N SER A 66 13.20 24.77 34.19
CA SER A 66 14.04 23.58 34.29
C SER A 66 13.46 22.68 35.38
N THR A 67 13.14 21.43 35.03
CA THR A 67 12.59 20.47 35.99
C THR A 67 13.56 20.11 37.09
N LYS A 68 14.87 20.20 36.83
CA LYS A 68 15.94 20.11 37.82
C LYS A 68 15.63 20.96 39.05
N TYR A 69 15.21 22.21 38.82
CA TYR A 69 14.86 23.13 39.92
C TYR A 69 13.61 22.71 40.72
N ILE A 70 12.65 22.04 40.09
CA ILE A 70 11.42 21.56 40.75
C ILE A 70 11.72 20.30 41.58
N PHE A 71 12.40 19.32 40.97
CA PHE A 71 12.57 18.00 41.54
C PHE A 71 13.80 17.87 42.46
N ASP A 72 14.85 18.69 42.29
CA ASP A 72 15.98 18.74 43.25
C ASP A 72 15.52 19.15 44.65
N LYS A 73 14.37 19.83 44.73
CA LYS A 73 13.76 20.19 46.00
C LYS A 73 12.85 19.11 46.56
N ILE A 74 12.54 18.03 45.86
CA ILE A 74 11.65 16.99 46.38
C ILE A 74 12.51 15.88 46.99
N ASP A 75 12.32 15.61 48.29
CA ASP A 75 12.99 14.50 48.96
C ASP A 75 12.38 13.17 48.49
N PRO A 76 13.13 12.33 47.77
CA PRO A 76 12.63 11.07 47.20
C PRO A 76 12.28 10.03 48.26
N THR A 77 12.74 10.20 49.51
CA THR A 77 12.39 9.30 50.62
C THR A 77 10.96 9.53 51.12
N ILE A 78 10.36 10.67 50.78
CA ILE A 78 9.05 11.10 51.28
C ILE A 78 7.96 10.88 50.23
N ILE A 79 8.23 11.21 48.97
CA ILE A 79 7.25 11.14 47.86
C ILE A 79 7.63 10.00 46.93
N THR A 80 6.81 8.93 46.93
CA THR A 80 7.08 7.72 46.15
C THR A 80 6.36 7.69 44.80
N LYS A 81 5.40 8.59 44.58
CA LYS A 81 4.60 8.69 43.36
C LYS A 81 4.14 10.13 43.13
N ILE A 82 4.21 10.59 41.89
CA ILE A 82 3.69 11.89 41.49
C ILE A 82 2.71 11.67 40.33
N GLU A 83 1.46 12.10 40.49
CA GLU A 83 0.44 12.04 39.45
C GLU A 83 0.09 13.45 38.98
N LEU A 84 0.15 13.66 37.66
CA LEU A 84 -0.09 14.95 37.02
C LEU A 84 -1.29 14.82 36.07
N HIS A 85 -2.41 15.46 36.39
CA HIS A 85 -3.61 15.45 35.56
C HIS A 85 -3.88 16.83 34.94
N ASN A 86 -4.20 16.87 33.64
CA ASN A 86 -4.58 18.08 32.89
C ASN A 86 -3.56 19.23 32.98
N PHE A 87 -2.26 18.94 32.84
CA PHE A 87 -1.22 19.97 32.79
C PHE A 87 -1.07 20.56 31.39
N ILE A 88 -0.97 21.89 31.32
CA ILE A 88 -0.65 22.61 30.08
C ILE A 88 0.68 23.35 30.26
N PHE A 89 1.67 22.97 29.46
CA PHE A 89 2.98 23.63 29.40
C PHE A 89 2.99 24.58 28.21
N LEU A 90 3.16 25.88 28.44
CA LEU A 90 3.08 26.87 27.36
C LEU A 90 4.45 27.25 26.75
N ASN A 91 5.57 26.99 27.44
CA ASN A 91 6.91 27.41 27.02
C ASN A 91 7.92 26.22 26.97
N ASN A 92 9.21 26.52 26.70
CA ASN A 92 10.25 25.50 26.55
C ASN A 92 10.46 24.75 27.86
N PHE A 93 10.50 23.42 27.75
CA PHE A 93 10.56 22.53 28.89
C PHE A 93 11.71 21.55 28.67
N THR A 94 12.72 21.63 29.54
CA THR A 94 13.88 20.73 29.51
C THR A 94 13.81 19.84 30.74
N PHE A 95 13.69 18.54 30.51
CA PHE A 95 13.76 17.55 31.58
C PHE A 95 15.21 17.12 31.76
N ASN A 96 15.83 17.50 32.87
CA ASN A 96 17.22 17.15 33.17
C ASN A 96 17.27 16.71 34.64
N SER A 97 17.36 15.40 34.89
CA SER A 97 17.37 14.88 36.25
C SER A 97 18.13 13.56 36.36
N ASP A 98 18.99 13.45 37.36
CA ASP A 98 19.64 12.20 37.80
C ASP A 98 18.73 11.33 38.68
N PHE A 99 17.40 11.51 38.61
CA PHE A 99 16.43 10.88 39.50
C PHE A 99 15.71 9.69 38.86
N THR A 100 15.71 8.55 39.55
CA THR A 100 14.83 7.40 39.27
C THR A 100 13.47 7.60 39.96
N VAL A 101 12.63 8.50 39.43
CA VAL A 101 11.22 8.56 39.86
C VAL A 101 10.49 7.37 39.24
N LYS A 102 10.30 6.30 40.03
CA LYS A 102 9.76 5.03 39.52
C LYS A 102 8.33 5.10 38.99
N ASN A 103 7.55 6.15 39.24
CA ASN A 103 6.15 6.26 38.80
C ASN A 103 5.71 7.73 38.66
N ILE A 104 5.78 8.27 37.44
CA ILE A 104 5.08 9.52 37.07
C ILE A 104 3.92 9.15 36.15
N LEU A 105 2.69 9.48 36.58
CA LEU A 105 1.47 9.32 35.77
C LEU A 105 1.13 10.65 35.11
N TRP A 106 1.02 10.69 33.78
CA TRP A 106 0.58 11.89 33.06
C TRP A 106 -0.77 11.65 32.38
N GLU A 107 -1.81 12.37 32.79
CA GLU A 107 -3.11 12.29 32.12
C GLU A 107 -3.48 13.60 31.45
N ASN A 108 -3.90 13.53 30.17
CA ASN A 108 -4.42 14.66 29.39
C ASN A 108 -3.49 15.89 29.35
N CYS A 109 -2.20 15.68 29.19
CA CYS A 109 -1.23 16.78 29.17
C CYS A 109 -1.09 17.38 27.75
N LYS A 110 -0.96 18.71 27.67
CA LYS A 110 -0.76 19.45 26.42
C LYS A 110 0.55 20.24 26.46
N PHE A 111 1.42 20.01 25.48
CA PHE A 111 2.70 20.69 25.34
C PHE A 111 2.65 21.71 24.20
N ASN A 112 2.76 22.99 24.54
CA ASN A 112 2.57 24.14 23.64
C ASN A 112 3.84 25.00 23.42
N GLY A 113 5.01 24.57 23.90
CA GLY A 113 6.29 25.30 23.77
C GLY A 113 7.04 25.09 22.45
N ASP A 114 8.05 25.92 22.20
CA ASP A 114 8.90 25.90 21.00
C ASP A 114 10.03 24.86 21.07
N GLY A 115 10.17 24.14 22.19
CA GLY A 115 11.12 23.06 22.38
C GLY A 115 10.81 22.26 23.64
N VAL A 116 10.52 20.97 23.47
CA VAL A 116 10.60 20.00 24.56
C VAL A 116 11.83 19.16 24.27
N ILE A 117 12.85 19.28 25.11
CA ILE A 117 14.11 18.55 24.99
C ILE A 117 14.18 17.58 26.17
N PHE A 118 14.18 16.29 25.85
CA PHE A 118 14.49 15.22 26.79
C PHE A 118 15.94 14.79 26.53
N GLU A 119 16.86 15.20 27.39
CA GLU A 119 18.27 14.79 27.34
C GLU A 119 18.50 13.81 28.49
N ASN A 120 18.37 12.50 28.24
CA ASN A 120 18.92 11.47 29.13
C ASN A 120 18.91 10.07 28.52
N ASP A 121 19.82 9.21 29.00
CA ASP A 121 20.00 7.83 28.54
C ASP A 121 18.99 6.81 29.13
N SER A 122 18.08 7.22 30.02
CA SER A 122 17.15 6.28 30.70
C SER A 122 15.90 6.93 31.31
N LEU A 123 15.14 7.70 30.53
CA LEU A 123 13.85 8.22 31.02
C LEU A 123 12.73 7.18 30.88
N THR A 124 12.31 6.59 32.01
CA THR A 124 11.31 5.51 32.11
C THR A 124 9.93 6.13 32.41
N MET A 125 9.03 6.30 31.43
CA MET A 125 7.66 6.84 31.67
C MET A 125 6.61 5.72 31.75
N ASN A 126 6.12 5.42 32.96
CA ASN A 126 5.32 4.21 33.21
C ASN A 126 3.83 4.29 32.87
N HIS A 127 3.21 5.48 32.77
CA HIS A 127 1.78 5.58 32.40
C HIS A 127 1.39 6.95 31.84
N ILE A 128 0.87 6.99 30.60
CA ILE A 128 0.22 8.17 30.03
C ILE A 128 -1.04 7.78 29.25
N ASN A 129 -2.16 8.46 29.53
CA ASN A 129 -3.45 8.15 28.90
C ASN A 129 -3.70 8.89 27.57
N LYS A 130 -3.24 10.15 27.42
CA LYS A 130 -3.32 10.93 26.17
C LYS A 130 -2.37 12.14 26.23
N CYS A 131 -1.50 12.29 25.22
CA CYS A 131 -0.61 13.46 25.08
C CYS A 131 -0.78 14.09 23.69
N ASN A 132 -0.93 15.42 23.65
CA ASN A 132 -1.00 16.19 22.41
C ASN A 132 0.23 17.12 22.30
N PHE A 133 1.02 16.94 21.24
CA PHE A 133 2.13 17.82 20.88
C PHE A 133 1.70 18.73 19.72
N THR A 134 1.82 20.05 19.86
CA THR A 134 1.21 20.99 18.90
C THR A 134 2.14 22.04 18.25
N LYS A 135 3.47 22.09 18.51
CA LYS A 135 4.36 23.18 18.03
C LYS A 135 5.85 22.82 17.73
N ARG A 136 6.66 23.87 17.44
CA ARG A 136 7.61 24.06 16.31
C ARG A 136 8.90 23.23 16.25
N ASN A 137 9.49 22.75 17.33
CA ASN A 137 10.74 21.98 17.29
C ASN A 137 10.78 20.93 18.43
N CYS A 138 10.19 19.75 18.21
CA CYS A 138 10.38 18.62 19.11
C CYS A 138 11.56 17.77 18.62
N THR A 139 12.65 17.76 19.38
CA THR A 139 13.76 16.82 19.13
C THR A 139 13.68 15.74 20.20
N LEU A 140 13.24 14.54 19.82
CA LEU A 140 13.17 13.37 20.69
C LEU A 140 14.38 12.49 20.37
N LYS A 141 15.33 12.38 21.30
CA LYS A 141 16.47 11.45 21.23
C LYS A 141 16.40 10.49 22.41
N ASN A 142 16.67 9.20 22.18
CA ASN A 142 16.77 8.16 23.21
C ASN A 142 15.56 8.10 24.16
N PHE A 143 14.35 8.07 23.60
CA PHE A 143 13.12 8.07 24.38
C PHE A 143 12.53 6.65 24.44
N GLU A 144 12.29 6.12 25.65
CA GLU A 144 11.64 4.82 25.90
C GLU A 144 10.20 5.02 26.42
N LEU A 145 9.20 4.58 25.64
CA LEU A 145 7.77 4.70 25.96
C LEU A 145 7.22 3.38 26.51
N ILE A 146 6.90 3.31 27.81
CA ILE A 146 6.61 2.02 28.48
C ILE A 146 5.16 1.55 28.41
N LYS A 147 4.17 2.45 28.50
CA LYS A 147 2.76 2.04 28.45
C LYS A 147 1.80 3.15 28.07
N TYR A 148 1.17 3.01 26.89
CA TYR A 148 0.22 3.98 26.33
C TYR A 148 -1.01 3.27 25.76
N LYS A 149 -2.16 3.96 25.74
CA LYS A 149 -3.33 3.52 24.98
C LYS A 149 -3.27 4.08 23.56
N ASP A 150 -3.29 5.41 23.42
CA ASP A 150 -3.22 6.08 22.12
C ASP A 150 -2.22 7.25 22.16
N ILE A 151 -1.37 7.37 21.14
CA ILE A 151 -0.46 8.52 20.94
C ILE A 151 -0.86 9.22 19.63
N GLU A 152 -1.10 10.53 19.68
CA GLU A 152 -1.47 11.33 18.51
C GLU A 152 -0.49 12.50 18.31
N PHE A 153 0.24 12.50 17.20
CA PHE A 153 1.11 13.59 16.78
C PHE A 153 0.35 14.46 15.78
N LYS A 154 0.10 15.74 16.09
CA LYS A 154 -0.57 16.70 15.19
C LYS A 154 0.36 17.83 14.78
N LYS A 155 0.57 18.01 13.48
CA LYS A 155 1.31 19.16 12.96
C LYS A 155 0.37 20.33 12.65
N SER A 156 0.72 21.53 13.11
CA SER A 156 -0.08 22.75 12.89
C SER A 156 0.47 23.70 11.81
N VAL A 157 1.73 23.54 11.37
CA VAL A 157 2.40 24.43 10.38
C VAL A 157 3.53 23.66 9.64
N PRO A 158 3.72 23.83 8.30
CA PRO A 158 4.73 23.09 7.52
C PRO A 158 6.17 23.58 7.78
N HIS A 159 7.03 22.74 8.36
CA HIS A 159 8.49 22.96 8.47
C HIS A 159 9.29 21.66 8.36
N ARG A 160 10.53 21.75 7.86
CA ARG A 160 11.50 20.64 7.72
C ARG A 160 12.10 20.27 9.07
N HIS A 161 12.04 19.00 9.46
CA HIS A 161 12.82 18.46 10.57
C HIS A 161 14.06 17.76 10.01
N THR A 162 15.25 18.24 10.36
CA THR A 162 16.54 17.73 9.83
C THR A 162 17.13 16.57 10.64
N ASN A 163 16.44 16.09 11.68
CA ASN A 163 16.99 15.11 12.62
C ASN A 163 16.31 13.74 12.47
N SER A 164 17.10 12.67 12.64
CA SER A 164 16.63 11.29 12.69
C SER A 164 15.69 11.07 13.87
N PHE A 165 14.53 10.44 13.64
CA PHE A 165 13.57 10.10 14.68
C PHE A 165 13.61 8.58 14.92
N THR A 166 14.09 8.19 16.10
CA THR A 166 14.27 6.80 16.56
C THR A 166 13.49 6.58 17.87
N PRO A 167 12.16 6.51 17.84
CA PRO A 167 11.39 6.14 19.02
C PRO A 167 11.57 4.63 19.31
N VAL A 168 12.00 4.29 20.53
CA VAL A 168 11.92 2.91 21.05
C VAL A 168 10.60 2.81 21.83
N ILE A 169 9.65 2.05 21.31
CA ILE A 169 8.29 2.05 21.83
C ILE A 169 7.92 0.65 22.32
N THR A 170 7.67 0.48 23.62
CA THR A 170 7.53 -0.86 24.20
C THR A 170 6.09 -1.31 24.37
N GLN A 171 5.08 -0.46 24.68
CA GLN A 171 3.66 -0.90 24.72
C GLN A 171 2.63 0.18 24.33
N PHE A 172 1.85 -0.06 23.26
CA PHE A 172 0.75 0.82 22.80
C PHE A 172 -0.29 0.09 21.94
N THR A 173 -1.53 0.61 21.87
CA THR A 173 -2.56 0.10 20.95
C THR A 173 -2.60 0.86 19.62
N THR A 174 -2.52 2.20 19.65
CA THR A 174 -2.55 3.01 18.43
C THR A 174 -1.52 4.16 18.46
N ILE A 175 -0.76 4.35 17.38
CA ILE A 175 0.01 5.59 17.14
C ILE A 175 -0.52 6.24 15.88
N LYS A 176 -0.97 7.49 16.00
CA LYS A 176 -1.47 8.29 14.88
C LYS A 176 -0.55 9.47 14.61
N PHE A 177 -0.05 9.57 13.38
CA PHE A 177 0.62 10.76 12.85
C PHE A 177 -0.38 11.51 11.96
N GLU A 178 -0.76 12.73 12.30
CA GLU A 178 -1.70 13.56 11.53
C GLU A 178 -1.03 14.89 11.10
N GLY A 179 -0.81 15.04 9.79
CA GLY A 179 -0.24 16.25 9.15
C GLY A 179 1.08 16.01 8.40
N ASP A 180 1.59 17.06 7.75
CA ASP A 180 2.77 17.01 6.86
C ASP A 180 4.10 16.80 7.63
N PHE A 181 4.38 15.61 8.13
CA PHE A 181 5.69 15.30 8.73
C PHE A 181 6.71 14.97 7.66
N THR A 182 7.87 15.63 7.67
CA THR A 182 9.05 15.26 6.87
C THR A 182 10.06 14.57 7.78
N PHE A 183 10.44 13.33 7.49
CA PHE A 183 11.49 12.61 8.22
C PHE A 183 12.63 12.26 7.27
N ASN A 184 13.88 12.45 7.70
CA ASN A 184 15.06 11.91 7.00
C ASN A 184 15.21 10.39 7.23
N SER A 185 14.82 9.92 8.41
CA SER A 185 14.69 8.50 8.73
C SER A 185 13.67 8.32 9.84
N LEU A 186 12.84 7.29 9.71
CA LEU A 186 11.88 6.87 10.72
C LEU A 186 12.18 5.42 11.09
N ASN A 187 12.77 5.22 12.26
CA ASN A 187 13.03 3.88 12.79
C ASN A 187 12.01 3.62 13.89
N ILE A 188 11.12 2.66 13.66
CA ILE A 188 10.16 2.24 14.68
C ILE A 188 10.59 0.85 15.14
N GLU A 189 11.05 0.78 16.38
CA GLU A 189 11.39 -0.48 17.05
C GLU A 189 10.33 -0.77 18.12
N THR A 190 9.54 -1.83 17.94
CA THR A 190 8.50 -2.21 18.93
C THR A 190 8.99 -3.33 19.84
N ASN A 191 9.60 -3.00 20.97
CA ASN A 191 10.15 -3.99 21.90
C ASN A 191 9.04 -4.52 22.82
N SER A 192 8.21 -5.48 22.37
CA SER A 192 7.41 -6.28 23.30
C SER A 192 6.73 -7.54 22.75
N GLN A 193 6.64 -8.54 23.64
CA GLN A 193 5.67 -9.64 23.62
C GLN A 193 4.26 -9.15 24.02
N VAL A 194 3.75 -8.09 23.38
CA VAL A 194 2.40 -7.60 23.65
C VAL A 194 1.40 -8.40 22.82
N ASN A 195 0.48 -9.09 23.49
CA ASN A 195 -0.61 -9.89 22.89
C ASN A 195 -1.69 -9.05 22.17
N ASN A 196 -1.53 -7.73 22.08
CA ASN A 196 -2.51 -6.85 21.44
C ASN A 196 -1.97 -6.33 20.10
N PRO A 197 -2.78 -6.38 19.03
CA PRO A 197 -2.38 -5.85 17.73
C PRO A 197 -2.14 -4.36 17.83
N THR A 198 -0.98 -3.92 17.36
CA THR A 198 -0.57 -2.53 17.34
C THR A 198 -0.98 -1.90 16.02
N LYS A 199 -1.67 -0.76 16.03
CA LYS A 199 -2.06 -0.03 14.81
C LYS A 199 -1.30 1.28 14.68
N PHE A 200 -0.56 1.45 13.59
CA PHE A 200 0.01 2.73 13.20
C PHE A 200 -0.88 3.37 12.14
N VAL A 201 -1.30 4.60 12.36
CA VAL A 201 -2.11 5.39 11.42
C VAL A 201 -1.30 6.58 10.95
N PHE A 202 -0.93 6.63 9.68
CA PHE A 202 -0.28 7.78 9.06
C PHE A 202 -1.29 8.53 8.22
N LYS A 203 -1.62 9.76 8.62
CA LYS A 203 -2.63 10.61 7.98
C LYS A 203 -2.00 11.88 7.41
N ASP A 204 -2.23 12.13 6.12
CA ASP A 204 -1.75 13.31 5.39
C ASP A 204 -0.22 13.47 5.46
N PHE A 205 0.51 12.37 5.25
CA PHE A 205 1.94 12.29 5.51
C PHE A 205 2.78 12.36 4.23
N LYS A 206 3.93 13.06 4.29
CA LYS A 206 4.85 13.26 3.15
C LYS A 206 6.31 13.04 3.53
N ILE A 207 6.94 12.03 2.94
CA ILE A 207 8.38 11.79 3.13
C ILE A 207 9.18 12.49 2.03
N ASP A 208 10.20 13.26 2.42
CA ASP A 208 11.18 13.85 1.50
C ASP A 208 12.30 12.84 1.19
N ASP A 209 12.80 12.81 -0.05
CA ASP A 209 13.90 11.95 -0.52
C ASP A 209 15.28 12.52 -0.09
N PRO A 210 16.26 11.72 0.40
CA PRO A 210 16.25 10.28 0.64
C PRO A 210 15.92 9.91 2.08
N ALA A 211 14.78 9.26 2.26
CA ALA A 211 14.34 8.82 3.58
C ALA A 211 13.96 7.36 3.61
N THR A 212 14.43 6.70 4.67
CA THR A 212 14.18 5.28 4.93
C THR A 212 13.26 5.14 6.13
N ILE A 213 12.21 4.34 5.98
CA ILE A 213 11.44 3.82 7.10
C ILE A 213 11.97 2.42 7.41
N ASN A 214 12.58 2.25 8.59
CA ASN A 214 12.92 0.94 9.12
C ASN A 214 11.87 0.56 10.15
N LEU A 215 11.11 -0.49 9.88
CA LEU A 215 10.12 -1.02 10.81
C LEU A 215 10.64 -2.36 11.31
N SER A 216 11.03 -2.41 12.59
CA SER A 216 11.34 -3.65 13.28
C SER A 216 10.31 -3.90 14.37
N THR A 217 9.54 -4.98 14.20
CA THR A 217 8.42 -5.28 15.10
C THR A 217 8.49 -6.69 15.65
N TYR A 218 8.12 -6.87 16.92
CA TYR A 218 8.09 -8.15 17.62
C TYR A 218 6.66 -8.69 17.87
N SER A 219 5.62 -7.94 17.51
CA SER A 219 4.19 -8.28 17.69
C SER A 219 3.37 -7.93 16.44
N ASP A 220 2.10 -8.38 16.38
CA ASP A 220 1.19 -8.09 15.26
C ASP A 220 1.01 -6.58 15.06
N VAL A 221 1.42 -6.10 13.89
CA VAL A 221 1.34 -4.68 13.56
C VAL A 221 0.57 -4.48 12.27
N SER A 222 -0.42 -3.58 12.34
CA SER A 222 -1.11 -3.05 11.18
C SER A 222 -0.65 -1.62 10.92
N TYR A 223 -0.18 -1.37 9.71
CA TYR A 223 0.13 -0.04 9.21
C TYR A 223 -1.02 0.39 8.32
N HIS A 224 -1.74 1.40 8.76
CA HIS A 224 -2.81 2.03 8.01
C HIS A 224 -2.37 3.41 7.59
N PHE A 225 -2.42 3.66 6.31
CA PHE A 225 -2.15 4.98 5.77
C PHE A 225 -3.49 5.56 5.30
N GLU A 226 -3.68 6.85 5.54
CA GLU A 226 -4.90 7.59 5.19
C GLU A 226 -4.44 8.91 4.56
N ASN A 227 -5.03 9.31 3.45
CA ASN A 227 -4.80 10.65 2.90
C ASN A 227 -6.16 11.31 2.67
N THR A 228 -6.41 12.40 3.39
CA THR A 228 -7.64 13.17 3.25
C THR A 228 -7.72 13.87 1.90
N ASN A 229 -6.58 14.20 1.32
CA ASN A 229 -6.47 14.63 -0.07
C ASN A 229 -6.28 13.42 -0.99
N LYS A 230 -7.40 12.86 -1.46
CA LYS A 230 -7.45 11.75 -2.42
C LYS A 230 -6.62 11.96 -3.69
N SER A 231 -6.25 13.19 -4.01
CA SER A 231 -5.47 13.55 -5.21
C SER A 231 -3.96 13.54 -5.03
N THR A 232 -3.44 13.32 -3.82
CA THR A 232 -1.99 13.36 -3.55
C THR A 232 -1.43 11.96 -3.30
N GLU A 233 -0.52 11.52 -4.16
CA GLU A 233 0.24 10.29 -3.96
C GLU A 233 1.19 10.45 -2.76
N SER A 234 1.19 9.48 -1.85
CA SER A 234 2.18 9.41 -0.76
C SER A 234 3.37 8.57 -1.22
N PHE A 235 4.57 9.13 -1.19
CA PHE A 235 5.80 8.44 -1.59
C PHE A 235 6.63 8.01 -0.37
N ILE A 236 7.08 6.76 -0.35
CA ILE A 236 8.01 6.20 0.64
C ILE A 236 9.26 5.75 -0.13
N PRO A 237 10.41 6.45 -0.06
CA PRO A 237 11.58 6.11 -0.87
C PRO A 237 12.12 4.71 -0.59
N THR A 238 12.23 4.33 0.69
CA THR A 238 12.67 2.99 1.08
C THR A 238 11.92 2.49 2.30
N LEU A 239 11.36 1.29 2.21
CA LEU A 239 10.71 0.56 3.29
C LEU A 239 11.51 -0.72 3.58
N LYS A 240 12.18 -0.78 4.73
CA LYS A 240 12.83 -2.01 5.20
C LYS A 240 12.03 -2.62 6.32
N LEU A 241 11.68 -3.89 6.14
CA LEU A 241 10.90 -4.67 7.08
C LEU A 241 11.78 -5.83 7.58
N SER A 242 12.03 -5.88 8.89
CA SER A 242 12.76 -6.96 9.56
C SER A 242 12.01 -7.36 10.83
N ARG A 243 11.63 -8.63 11.02
CA ARG A 243 10.70 -9.02 12.10
C ARG A 243 10.95 -10.43 12.61
N ASP A 244 10.94 -10.68 13.91
CA ASP A 244 11.17 -12.06 14.36
C ASP A 244 9.92 -12.97 14.34
N ASP A 245 8.67 -12.49 14.48
CA ASP A 245 7.43 -13.32 14.40
C ASP A 245 6.11 -12.49 14.24
N GLY A 246 5.08 -13.01 13.52
CA GLY A 246 3.63 -12.60 13.47
C GLY A 246 3.09 -11.97 12.15
N HIS A 247 2.00 -11.18 12.16
CA HIS A 247 1.27 -10.66 10.97
C HIS A 247 1.57 -9.19 10.60
N LEU A 248 1.84 -8.91 9.32
CA LEU A 248 2.01 -7.55 8.77
C LEU A 248 0.89 -7.22 7.79
N ASN A 249 0.04 -6.26 8.16
CA ASN A 249 -1.01 -5.73 7.28
C ASN A 249 -0.69 -4.28 6.92
N ILE A 250 -0.42 -4.01 5.64
CA ILE A 250 -0.33 -2.67 5.09
C ILE A 250 -1.59 -2.42 4.27
N THR A 251 -2.49 -1.62 4.81
CA THR A 251 -3.75 -1.26 4.17
C THR A 251 -3.80 0.24 3.96
N ASN A 252 -4.36 0.66 2.85
CA ASN A 252 -4.39 2.07 2.51
C ASN A 252 -5.70 2.45 1.84
N ASP A 253 -6.21 3.61 2.20
CA ASP A 253 -7.37 4.23 1.54
C ASP A 253 -6.93 5.20 0.42
N CYS A 254 -5.61 5.40 0.26
CA CYS A 254 -5.01 6.16 -0.84
C CYS A 254 -4.02 5.32 -1.66
N VAL A 255 -3.37 5.92 -2.66
CA VAL A 255 -2.28 5.28 -3.43
C VAL A 255 -0.95 5.58 -2.73
N ILE A 256 -0.27 4.54 -2.22
CA ILE A 256 1.13 4.65 -1.75
C ILE A 256 2.04 4.18 -2.85
N ARG A 257 3.09 4.96 -3.10
CA ARG A 257 4.22 4.57 -3.93
C ARG A 257 5.43 4.29 -3.05
N ILE A 258 5.98 3.08 -3.11
CA ILE A 258 7.17 2.66 -2.38
C ILE A 258 8.34 2.52 -3.37
N GLY A 259 9.40 3.30 -3.20
CA GLY A 259 10.60 3.27 -4.03
C GLY A 259 11.36 1.94 -3.97
N GLU A 260 11.67 1.47 -2.78
CA GLU A 260 12.26 0.15 -2.59
C GLU A 260 11.75 -0.50 -1.30
N ALA A 261 11.10 -1.65 -1.43
CA ALA A 261 10.68 -2.49 -0.34
C ALA A 261 11.60 -3.71 -0.23
N ILE A 262 12.38 -3.79 0.85
CA ILE A 262 13.23 -4.95 1.15
C ILE A 262 12.68 -5.64 2.38
N ILE A 263 12.23 -6.88 2.19
CA ILE A 263 11.76 -7.75 3.25
C ILE A 263 12.86 -8.78 3.47
N ASN A 264 13.72 -8.49 4.46
CA ASN A 264 14.82 -9.37 4.83
C ASN A 264 14.51 -9.96 6.19
N ASN A 265 14.23 -11.25 6.21
CA ASN A 265 13.79 -11.87 7.45
C ASN A 265 14.18 -13.32 7.60
N LYS A 266 15.05 -13.61 8.58
CA LYS A 266 15.48 -14.97 8.91
C LYS A 266 14.39 -15.80 9.59
N LYS A 267 13.37 -15.16 10.19
CA LYS A 267 12.26 -15.84 10.85
C LYS A 267 10.92 -15.53 10.18
N CYS A 268 10.02 -16.49 10.28
CA CYS A 268 8.80 -16.54 9.50
C CYS A 268 7.76 -15.51 9.98
N ILE A 269 7.44 -14.53 9.13
CA ILE A 269 6.21 -13.73 9.28
C ILE A 269 5.04 -14.60 8.82
N ASP A 270 3.97 -14.66 9.61
CA ASP A 270 2.84 -15.54 9.34
C ASP A 270 2.05 -15.04 8.12
N ASN A 271 1.61 -13.78 8.14
CA ASN A 271 0.82 -13.22 7.03
C ASN A 271 1.34 -11.86 6.57
N PHE A 272 1.46 -11.69 5.26
CA PHE A 272 1.62 -10.38 4.64
C PHE A 272 0.37 -10.03 3.85
N LYS A 273 -0.20 -8.86 4.11
CA LYS A 273 -1.27 -8.29 3.29
C LYS A 273 -0.89 -6.90 2.83
N PHE A 274 -0.82 -6.71 1.52
CA PHE A 274 -0.58 -5.45 0.84
C PHE A 274 -1.80 -5.10 -0.01
N LYS A 275 -2.39 -3.93 0.20
CA LYS A 275 -3.55 -3.46 -0.57
C LYS A 275 -3.31 -2.06 -1.13
N SER A 276 -3.54 -1.90 -2.45
CA SER A 276 -3.48 -0.61 -3.16
C SER A 276 -2.12 0.09 -3.06
N ILE A 277 -1.04 -0.67 -3.29
CA ILE A 277 0.35 -0.19 -3.22
C ILE A 277 1.02 -0.28 -4.59
N ILE A 278 1.73 0.78 -4.97
CA ILE A 278 2.64 0.82 -6.12
C ILE A 278 4.06 0.56 -5.61
N PHE A 279 4.64 -0.57 -5.99
CA PHE A 279 6.03 -0.92 -5.71
C PHE A 279 6.91 -0.56 -6.91
N GLU A 280 7.84 0.36 -6.72
CA GLU A 280 8.94 0.58 -7.67
C GLU A 280 9.91 -0.59 -7.70
N LYS A 281 10.22 -1.14 -6.52
CA LYS A 281 11.01 -2.37 -6.37
C LYS A 281 10.59 -3.12 -5.12
N LEU A 282 10.34 -4.42 -5.23
CA LEU A 282 10.03 -5.30 -4.11
C LEU A 282 10.99 -6.50 -4.13
N SER A 283 11.66 -6.76 -3.02
CA SER A 283 12.55 -7.92 -2.88
C SER A 283 12.34 -8.61 -1.54
N PHE A 284 12.05 -9.90 -1.61
CA PHE A 284 12.10 -10.82 -0.49
C PHE A 284 13.47 -11.49 -0.48
N GLN A 285 14.19 -11.37 0.63
CA GLN A 285 15.54 -11.92 0.77
C GLN A 285 15.56 -12.85 1.98
N ASN A 286 15.87 -14.13 1.72
CA ASN A 286 15.98 -15.19 2.73
C ASN A 286 14.73 -15.32 3.64
N CYS A 287 13.55 -14.98 3.10
CA CYS A 287 12.30 -15.01 3.85
C CYS A 287 11.58 -16.35 3.63
N LYS A 288 10.91 -16.84 4.68
CA LYS A 288 9.98 -17.98 4.60
C LYS A 288 8.66 -17.57 5.26
N PRO A 289 7.74 -16.93 4.52
CA PRO A 289 6.41 -16.61 5.02
C PRO A 289 5.69 -17.91 5.42
N LYS A 290 5.05 -17.92 6.59
CA LYS A 290 4.52 -19.16 7.19
C LYS A 290 3.13 -19.53 6.69
N SER A 291 2.24 -18.56 6.48
CA SER A 291 0.82 -18.87 6.17
C SER A 291 0.25 -18.20 4.93
N SER A 292 0.46 -16.90 4.68
CA SER A 292 -0.07 -16.28 3.45
C SER A 292 0.67 -15.02 2.98
N LEU A 293 0.67 -14.80 1.67
CA LEU A 293 1.10 -13.58 1.01
C LEU A 293 -0.05 -13.06 0.16
N TYR A 294 -0.56 -11.87 0.46
CA TYR A 294 -1.73 -11.33 -0.21
C TYR A 294 -1.40 -9.95 -0.79
N PHE A 295 -1.49 -9.84 -2.10
CA PHE A 295 -1.36 -8.58 -2.83
C PHE A 295 -2.69 -8.30 -3.53
N GLU A 296 -3.31 -7.16 -3.22
CA GLU A 296 -4.62 -6.76 -3.77
C GLU A 296 -4.53 -5.35 -4.35
N ASP A 297 -4.90 -5.22 -5.62
CA ASP A 297 -4.87 -3.94 -6.35
C ASP A 297 -3.48 -3.27 -6.30
N CYS A 298 -2.40 -4.07 -6.29
CA CYS A 298 -1.03 -3.60 -6.25
C CYS A 298 -0.45 -3.45 -7.67
N THR A 299 0.43 -2.46 -7.86
CA THR A 299 1.17 -2.27 -9.12
C THR A 299 2.66 -2.50 -8.88
N PHE A 300 3.31 -3.31 -9.71
CA PHE A 300 4.73 -3.61 -9.65
C PHE A 300 5.45 -3.00 -10.85
N ASN A 301 6.19 -1.91 -10.64
CA ASN A 301 6.97 -1.24 -11.68
C ASN A 301 8.32 -1.92 -11.97
N GLN A 302 8.80 -2.76 -11.06
CA GLN A 302 9.83 -3.78 -11.30
C GLN A 302 9.28 -5.16 -10.94
N ALA A 303 9.73 -6.20 -11.66
CA ALA A 303 9.34 -7.57 -11.37
C ALA A 303 9.73 -7.90 -9.91
N PRO A 304 8.78 -8.38 -9.07
CA PRO A 304 9.07 -8.58 -7.66
C PRO A 304 10.04 -9.76 -7.50
N ASN A 305 11.09 -9.55 -6.71
CA ASN A 305 12.15 -10.51 -6.54
C ASN A 305 11.87 -11.44 -5.36
N PHE A 306 11.47 -12.68 -5.67
CA PHE A 306 11.30 -13.76 -4.70
C PHE A 306 12.41 -14.81 -4.77
N LEU A 307 13.52 -14.55 -5.45
CA LEU A 307 14.62 -15.52 -5.55
C LEU A 307 15.05 -15.98 -4.14
N ASN A 308 15.21 -17.30 -3.97
CA ASN A 308 15.52 -17.94 -2.69
C ASN A 308 14.48 -17.74 -1.56
N THR A 309 13.27 -17.27 -1.90
CA THR A 309 12.12 -17.19 -0.98
C THR A 309 11.14 -18.31 -1.29
N GLU A 310 10.72 -19.04 -0.26
CA GLU A 310 9.65 -20.04 -0.35
C GLU A 310 8.30 -19.30 -0.31
N ILE A 311 7.40 -19.58 -1.24
CA ILE A 311 6.10 -18.91 -1.33
C ILE A 311 5.05 -19.83 -0.70
N PRO A 312 4.27 -19.37 0.30
CA PRO A 312 3.26 -20.20 0.95
C PRO A 312 2.09 -20.50 0.01
N ASP A 313 1.40 -21.61 0.26
CA ASP A 313 0.30 -22.10 -0.59
C ASP A 313 -0.84 -21.09 -0.78
N ASN A 314 -1.08 -20.24 0.23
CA ASN A 314 -2.11 -19.21 0.19
C ASN A 314 -1.59 -17.87 -0.36
N THR A 315 -0.73 -17.91 -1.39
CA THR A 315 -0.22 -16.70 -2.03
C THR A 315 -1.18 -16.23 -3.12
N ILE A 316 -1.65 -14.99 -3.01
CA ILE A 316 -2.68 -14.43 -3.90
C ILE A 316 -2.21 -13.08 -4.46
N PHE A 317 -2.25 -12.96 -5.79
CA PHE A 317 -2.06 -11.71 -6.53
C PHE A 317 -3.39 -11.29 -7.16
N GLN A 318 -4.25 -10.62 -6.40
CA GLN A 318 -5.56 -10.17 -6.85
C GLN A 318 -5.46 -8.81 -7.51
N ASN A 319 -5.97 -8.68 -8.74
CA ASN A 319 -5.99 -7.42 -9.51
C ASN A 319 -4.64 -6.70 -9.58
N CYS A 320 -3.54 -7.46 -9.57
CA CYS A 320 -2.20 -6.87 -9.59
C CYS A 320 -1.71 -6.58 -11.02
N GLU A 321 -1.10 -5.40 -11.18
CA GLU A 321 -0.47 -4.95 -12.40
C GLU A 321 1.05 -5.17 -12.34
N PHE A 322 1.64 -5.69 -13.41
CA PHE A 322 3.07 -5.97 -13.50
C PHE A 322 3.61 -5.26 -14.74
N ASN A 323 4.25 -4.11 -14.53
CA ASN A 323 4.64 -3.19 -15.61
C ASN A 323 6.05 -3.48 -16.14
N ASP A 324 6.87 -4.18 -15.36
CA ASP A 324 8.24 -4.49 -15.77
C ASP A 324 8.29 -5.68 -16.70
N THR A 325 8.31 -5.40 -18.00
CA THR A 325 8.54 -6.42 -19.02
C THR A 325 9.80 -6.13 -19.81
N SER A 326 10.71 -5.30 -19.31
CA SER A 326 11.87 -4.85 -20.09
C SER A 326 13.17 -4.81 -19.31
N SER A 327 13.15 -4.98 -17.98
CA SER A 327 14.38 -5.09 -17.21
C SER A 327 15.11 -6.39 -17.53
N ASP A 328 16.44 -6.37 -17.44
CA ASP A 328 17.28 -7.54 -17.72
C ASP A 328 16.94 -8.75 -16.82
N ASN A 329 16.46 -8.50 -15.60
CA ASN A 329 16.12 -9.53 -14.63
C ASN A 329 14.67 -10.01 -14.71
N SER A 330 13.77 -9.28 -15.40
CA SER A 330 12.33 -9.59 -15.45
C SER A 330 12.04 -11.03 -15.88
N ILE A 331 12.73 -11.55 -16.91
CA ILE A 331 12.58 -12.95 -17.37
C ILE A 331 12.82 -13.94 -16.23
N LEU A 332 13.94 -13.78 -15.51
CA LEU A 332 14.34 -14.71 -14.45
C LEU A 332 13.34 -14.65 -13.29
N LEU A 333 12.91 -13.45 -12.91
CA LEU A 333 12.00 -13.25 -11.78
C LEU A 333 10.59 -13.78 -12.07
N TYR A 334 10.05 -13.55 -13.27
CA TYR A 334 8.75 -14.14 -13.63
C TYR A 334 8.81 -15.64 -13.84
N ARG A 335 9.93 -16.18 -14.34
CA ARG A 335 10.13 -17.63 -14.41
C ARG A 335 10.09 -18.28 -13.02
N ASP A 336 10.78 -17.68 -12.05
CA ASP A 336 10.79 -18.15 -10.66
C ASP A 336 9.37 -18.09 -10.06
N LEU A 337 8.67 -16.98 -10.23
CA LEU A 337 7.27 -16.83 -9.80
C LEU A 337 6.33 -17.84 -10.46
N ARG A 338 6.49 -18.11 -11.76
CA ARG A 338 5.72 -19.15 -12.47
C ARG A 338 5.92 -20.51 -11.83
N ILE A 339 7.18 -20.90 -11.59
CA ILE A 339 7.50 -22.21 -11.00
C ILE A 339 6.89 -22.33 -9.60
N LYS A 340 7.00 -21.28 -8.79
CA LYS A 340 6.48 -21.26 -7.42
C LYS A 340 4.96 -21.27 -7.35
N THR A 341 4.29 -20.45 -8.17
CA THR A 341 2.82 -20.44 -8.24
C THR A 341 2.25 -21.74 -8.80
N HIS A 342 2.96 -22.38 -9.73
CA HIS A 342 2.60 -23.73 -10.18
C HIS A 342 2.80 -24.77 -9.07
N ALA A 343 3.87 -24.67 -8.28
CA ALA A 343 4.16 -25.60 -7.19
C ALA A 343 3.08 -25.58 -6.09
N ILE A 344 2.46 -24.43 -5.83
CA ILE A 344 1.34 -24.29 -4.88
C ILE A 344 -0.04 -24.63 -5.49
N GLY A 345 -0.10 -25.04 -6.76
CA GLY A 345 -1.34 -25.43 -7.43
C GLY A 345 -2.17 -24.28 -8.00
N ASP A 346 -1.66 -23.04 -8.00
CA ASP A 346 -2.33 -21.90 -8.66
C ASP A 346 -1.96 -21.84 -10.15
N GLU A 347 -2.61 -22.70 -10.94
CA GLU A 347 -2.42 -22.75 -12.40
C GLU A 347 -2.75 -21.42 -13.09
N HIS A 348 -3.66 -20.62 -12.53
CA HIS A 348 -4.05 -19.36 -13.12
C HIS A 348 -2.92 -18.33 -13.00
N GLN A 349 -2.38 -18.14 -11.79
CA GLN A 349 -1.25 -17.24 -11.57
C GLN A 349 0.02 -17.75 -12.27
N ALA A 350 0.25 -19.06 -12.31
CA ALA A 350 1.34 -19.64 -13.08
C ALA A 350 1.25 -19.26 -14.56
N SER A 351 0.05 -19.35 -15.15
CA SER A 351 -0.18 -18.89 -16.52
C SER A 351 0.11 -17.38 -16.68
N VAL A 352 -0.27 -16.55 -15.69
CA VAL A 352 0.05 -15.11 -15.64
C VAL A 352 1.54 -14.85 -15.70
N PHE A 353 2.30 -15.47 -14.82
CA PHE A 353 3.75 -15.27 -14.80
C PHE A 353 4.44 -15.88 -16.02
N GLN A 354 3.89 -16.94 -16.63
CA GLN A 354 4.39 -17.46 -17.89
C GLN A 354 4.29 -16.44 -19.03
N ALA A 355 3.15 -15.74 -19.14
CA ALA A 355 3.01 -14.73 -20.17
C ALA A 355 3.87 -13.50 -19.92
N LEU A 356 4.00 -13.07 -18.67
CA LEU A 356 4.93 -12.00 -18.29
C LEU A 356 6.38 -12.38 -18.60
N GLU A 357 6.78 -13.64 -18.39
CA GLU A 357 8.10 -14.16 -18.80
C GLU A 357 8.31 -14.04 -20.32
N PHE A 358 7.34 -14.46 -21.14
CA PHE A 358 7.42 -14.36 -22.60
C PHE A 358 7.43 -12.92 -23.09
N GLU A 359 6.61 -12.05 -22.50
CA GLU A 359 6.58 -10.63 -22.83
C GLU A 359 7.93 -9.97 -22.48
N SER A 360 8.49 -10.33 -21.33
CA SER A 360 9.83 -9.90 -20.92
C SER A 360 10.90 -10.35 -21.91
N ARG A 361 10.85 -11.60 -22.35
CA ARG A 361 11.78 -12.14 -23.37
C ARG A 361 11.62 -11.46 -24.72
N TYR A 362 10.38 -11.13 -25.11
CA TYR A 362 10.12 -10.37 -26.32
C TYR A 362 10.83 -9.02 -26.28
N HIS A 363 10.68 -8.26 -25.20
CA HIS A 363 11.21 -6.91 -25.08
C HIS A 363 12.73 -6.85 -24.93
N THR A 364 13.32 -7.79 -24.20
CA THR A 364 14.77 -7.82 -23.90
C THR A 364 15.59 -8.51 -25.00
N VAL A 365 15.11 -9.65 -25.52
CA VAL A 365 15.88 -10.49 -26.46
C VAL A 365 15.38 -10.35 -27.90
N LEU A 366 14.06 -10.39 -28.13
CA LEU A 366 13.49 -10.58 -29.47
C LEU A 366 13.12 -9.27 -30.19
N LYS A 367 13.03 -8.14 -29.48
CA LYS A 367 12.51 -6.87 -30.01
C LYS A 367 13.28 -6.44 -31.27
N ASN A 368 14.60 -6.56 -31.23
CA ASN A 368 15.51 -6.16 -32.31
C ASN A 368 15.76 -7.29 -33.34
N LYS A 369 15.22 -8.49 -33.12
CA LYS A 369 15.37 -9.63 -34.05
C LYS A 369 14.33 -9.57 -35.16
N SER A 370 14.69 -10.01 -36.36
CA SER A 370 13.75 -10.09 -37.48
C SER A 370 12.72 -11.20 -37.24
N LEU A 371 11.50 -11.02 -37.74
CA LEU A 371 10.51 -12.11 -37.79
C LEU A 371 10.95 -13.26 -38.71
N TRP A 372 11.85 -12.97 -39.65
CA TRP A 372 12.41 -13.94 -40.60
C TRP A 372 13.71 -14.57 -40.11
N ASP A 373 14.12 -14.26 -38.89
CA ASP A 373 15.26 -14.91 -38.26
C ASP A 373 14.93 -16.39 -38.05
N LYS A 374 15.76 -17.29 -38.58
CA LYS A 374 15.53 -18.75 -38.53
C LYS A 374 15.47 -19.26 -37.09
N GLU A 375 16.17 -18.61 -36.17
CA GLU A 375 16.28 -19.04 -34.78
C GLU A 375 15.18 -18.39 -33.91
N TYR A 376 14.90 -17.11 -34.12
CA TYR A 376 14.06 -16.31 -33.22
C TYR A 376 12.68 -15.94 -33.79
N GLY A 377 12.42 -16.16 -35.07
CA GLY A 377 11.19 -15.73 -35.74
C GLY A 377 9.92 -16.37 -35.17
N LEU A 378 9.93 -17.70 -35.02
CA LEU A 378 8.83 -18.45 -34.41
C LEU A 378 8.59 -18.03 -32.96
N GLU A 379 9.66 -17.77 -32.22
CA GLU A 379 9.56 -17.34 -30.82
C GLU A 379 8.97 -15.93 -30.69
N LYS A 380 9.33 -15.04 -31.60
CA LYS A 380 8.76 -13.70 -31.66
C LYS A 380 7.26 -13.74 -31.98
N ALA A 381 6.87 -14.58 -32.94
CA ALA A 381 5.48 -14.79 -33.30
C ALA A 381 4.67 -15.43 -32.15
N SER A 382 5.24 -16.43 -31.47
CA SER A 382 4.58 -17.08 -30.33
C SER A 382 4.45 -16.13 -29.14
N SER A 383 5.46 -15.32 -28.84
CA SER A 383 5.40 -14.30 -27.79
C SER A 383 4.34 -13.24 -28.08
N TRP A 384 4.21 -12.82 -29.35
CA TRP A 384 3.17 -11.89 -29.78
C TRP A 384 1.76 -12.50 -29.63
N CYS A 385 1.57 -13.75 -30.07
CA CYS A 385 0.32 -14.48 -29.88
C CYS A 385 0.00 -14.68 -28.39
N LEU A 386 0.97 -15.11 -27.59
CA LEU A 386 0.80 -15.35 -26.15
C LEU A 386 0.46 -14.08 -25.40
N LYS A 387 1.07 -12.94 -25.72
CA LYS A 387 0.70 -11.64 -25.15
C LYS A 387 -0.77 -11.31 -25.39
N HIS A 388 -1.27 -11.61 -26.59
CA HIS A 388 -2.65 -11.37 -26.96
C HIS A 388 -3.63 -12.36 -26.36
N ILE A 389 -3.25 -13.63 -26.28
CA ILE A 389 -4.04 -14.68 -25.66
C ILE A 389 -4.09 -14.43 -24.16
N HIS A 390 -2.96 -14.36 -23.48
CA HIS A 390 -2.92 -14.34 -22.03
C HIS A 390 -3.72 -13.20 -21.39
N ASN A 391 -3.74 -12.03 -22.03
CA ASN A 391 -4.54 -10.89 -21.57
C ASN A 391 -6.07 -11.07 -21.68
N TYR A 392 -6.60 -12.14 -22.29
CA TYR A 392 -8.05 -12.35 -22.43
C TYR A 392 -8.77 -12.44 -21.08
N GLY A 393 -8.09 -12.93 -20.04
CA GLY A 393 -8.66 -13.03 -18.69
C GLY A 393 -8.83 -11.66 -18.02
N ARG A 394 -8.01 -10.68 -18.39
CA ARG A 394 -7.99 -9.34 -17.80
C ARG A 394 -8.83 -8.36 -18.63
N ASP A 395 -8.59 -8.28 -19.95
CA ASP A 395 -9.32 -7.41 -20.87
C ASP A 395 -10.29 -8.23 -21.74
N LEU A 396 -11.58 -8.17 -21.40
CA LEU A 396 -12.65 -8.85 -22.13
C LEU A 396 -12.80 -8.32 -23.56
N ILE A 397 -12.38 -7.09 -23.84
CA ILE A 397 -12.51 -6.44 -25.15
C ILE A 397 -11.38 -6.87 -26.09
N GLN A 398 -10.24 -7.33 -25.56
CA GLN A 398 -9.07 -7.64 -26.36
C GLN A 398 -9.31 -8.73 -27.41
N PRO A 399 -9.98 -9.87 -27.12
CA PRO A 399 -10.35 -10.85 -28.14
C PRO A 399 -11.25 -10.29 -29.24
N PHE A 400 -12.19 -9.39 -28.90
CA PHE A 400 -13.05 -8.72 -29.88
C PHE A 400 -12.25 -7.80 -30.80
N LYS A 401 -11.27 -7.07 -30.28
CA LYS A 401 -10.34 -6.25 -31.09
C LYS A 401 -9.55 -7.12 -32.06
N LEU A 402 -9.07 -8.28 -31.62
CA LEU A 402 -8.35 -9.22 -32.49
C LEU A 402 -9.26 -9.80 -33.57
N LEU A 403 -10.51 -10.13 -33.21
CA LEU A 403 -11.51 -10.60 -34.17
C LEU A 403 -11.82 -9.54 -35.23
N GLY A 404 -11.96 -8.27 -34.82
CA GLY A 404 -12.13 -7.14 -35.74
C GLY A 404 -10.93 -6.98 -36.68
N LYS A 405 -9.70 -7.04 -36.14
CA LYS A 405 -8.47 -6.98 -36.96
C LYS A 405 -8.37 -8.15 -37.95
N LEU A 406 -8.70 -9.37 -37.52
CA LEU A 406 -8.73 -10.55 -38.39
C LEU A 406 -9.75 -10.36 -39.51
N THR A 407 -10.94 -9.83 -39.20
CA THR A 407 -11.99 -9.52 -40.18
C THR A 407 -11.52 -8.52 -41.22
N VAL A 408 -10.91 -7.41 -40.79
CA VAL A 408 -10.38 -6.38 -41.69
C VAL A 408 -9.25 -6.93 -42.56
N ALA A 409 -8.32 -7.69 -41.98
CA ALA A 409 -7.22 -8.30 -42.73
C ALA A 409 -7.74 -9.28 -43.80
N SER A 410 -8.65 -10.18 -43.42
CA SER A 410 -9.29 -11.11 -44.36
C SER A 410 -10.06 -10.37 -45.45
N PHE A 411 -10.82 -9.33 -45.09
CA PHE A 411 -11.53 -8.50 -46.05
C PHE A 411 -10.58 -7.90 -47.10
N LEU A 412 -9.46 -7.30 -46.67
CA LEU A 412 -8.48 -6.72 -47.57
C LEU A 412 -7.83 -7.79 -48.47
N ILE A 413 -7.55 -8.98 -47.94
CA ILE A 413 -7.01 -10.09 -48.72
C ILE A 413 -8.03 -10.54 -49.78
N TYR A 414 -9.29 -10.75 -49.41
CA TYR A 414 -10.32 -11.17 -50.36
C TYR A 414 -10.63 -10.09 -51.40
N LEU A 415 -10.61 -8.82 -51.01
CA LEU A 415 -10.79 -7.69 -51.92
C LEU A 415 -9.64 -7.60 -52.91
N PHE A 416 -8.40 -7.72 -52.43
CA PHE A 416 -7.20 -7.73 -53.27
C PHE A 416 -7.23 -8.90 -54.26
N LEU A 417 -7.53 -10.11 -53.78
CA LEU A 417 -7.61 -11.29 -54.65
C LEU A 417 -8.70 -11.15 -55.71
N GLY A 418 -9.88 -10.63 -55.34
CA GLY A 418 -10.97 -10.38 -56.28
C GLY A 418 -10.64 -9.28 -57.30
N PHE A 419 -9.93 -8.23 -56.90
CA PHE A 419 -9.63 -7.10 -57.78
C PHE A 419 -8.47 -7.39 -58.75
N PHE A 420 -7.43 -8.09 -58.30
CA PHE A 420 -6.19 -8.26 -59.09
C PHE A 420 -6.14 -9.55 -59.91
N PHE A 421 -6.82 -10.62 -59.47
CA PHE A 421 -6.69 -11.93 -60.09
C PHE A 421 -7.97 -12.41 -60.77
N ASP A 422 -9.10 -11.70 -60.64
CA ASP A 422 -10.43 -12.16 -61.10
C ASP A 422 -10.82 -13.55 -60.53
N GLU A 423 -10.07 -14.04 -59.54
CA GLU A 423 -10.18 -15.35 -58.89
C GLU A 423 -10.77 -15.23 -57.49
N GLY A 424 -11.60 -14.20 -57.25
CA GLY A 424 -12.12 -13.86 -55.93
C GLY A 424 -13.22 -14.77 -55.39
N ILE A 425 -14.23 -14.14 -54.80
CA ILE A 425 -15.42 -14.84 -54.32
C ILE A 425 -16.42 -14.90 -55.46
N SER A 426 -16.83 -16.11 -55.82
CA SER A 426 -17.85 -16.35 -56.83
C SER A 426 -19.21 -16.54 -56.17
N CYS A 427 -20.27 -16.11 -56.84
CA CYS A 427 -21.61 -16.53 -56.46
C CYS A 427 -21.92 -17.85 -57.15
N SER A 428 -22.13 -18.91 -56.37
CA SER A 428 -22.51 -20.19 -56.96
C SER A 428 -23.93 -20.07 -57.51
N GLY A 429 -24.08 -20.29 -58.82
CA GLY A 429 -25.25 -19.92 -59.61
C GLY A 429 -26.50 -20.78 -59.42
N VAL A 430 -26.84 -21.23 -58.20
CA VAL A 430 -28.12 -21.90 -57.92
C VAL A 430 -29.01 -21.01 -57.08
N ILE A 431 -29.29 -19.81 -57.60
CA ILE A 431 -30.47 -19.06 -57.21
C ILE A 431 -31.54 -19.44 -58.23
N ASN A 432 -32.24 -20.55 -57.99
CA ASN A 432 -33.50 -20.79 -58.69
C ASN A 432 -34.44 -19.66 -58.26
N ASN A 433 -34.54 -18.64 -59.11
CA ASN A 433 -35.23 -17.36 -58.92
C ASN A 433 -36.71 -17.46 -58.48
N LYS A 434 -37.27 -18.68 -58.40
CA LYS A 434 -38.67 -18.94 -58.10
C LYS A 434 -38.97 -19.09 -56.61
N ASP A 435 -37.98 -19.38 -55.75
CA ASP A 435 -38.21 -19.72 -54.34
C ASP A 435 -37.62 -18.74 -53.31
N LEU A 436 -36.95 -17.66 -53.77
CA LEU A 436 -36.38 -16.63 -52.89
C LEU A 436 -37.29 -15.41 -52.78
N ASN A 437 -37.63 -15.03 -51.55
CA ASN A 437 -38.44 -13.85 -51.25
C ASN A 437 -37.79 -12.58 -51.82
N TYR A 438 -38.61 -11.62 -52.26
CA TYR A 438 -38.17 -10.40 -52.95
C TYR A 438 -37.06 -9.60 -52.20
N PHE A 439 -37.10 -9.59 -50.86
CA PHE A 439 -36.08 -8.95 -50.02
C PHE A 439 -34.71 -9.65 -50.07
N ASP A 440 -34.68 -10.98 -50.18
CA ASP A 440 -33.44 -11.75 -50.28
C ASP A 440 -32.77 -11.53 -51.63
N ASN A 441 -33.56 -11.37 -52.71
CA ASN A 441 -33.02 -11.18 -54.06
C ASN A 441 -32.22 -9.87 -54.21
N THR A 442 -32.68 -8.75 -53.65
CA THR A 442 -31.96 -7.47 -53.76
C THR A 442 -30.61 -7.47 -53.05
N TRP A 443 -30.53 -8.04 -51.85
CA TRP A 443 -29.26 -8.10 -51.11
C TRP A 443 -28.27 -9.06 -51.76
N VAL A 444 -28.75 -10.22 -52.22
CA VAL A 444 -27.91 -11.22 -52.89
C VAL A 444 -27.37 -10.68 -54.21
N LEU A 445 -28.21 -10.09 -55.06
CA LEU A 445 -27.75 -9.46 -56.31
C LEU A 445 -26.75 -8.34 -56.06
N THR A 446 -26.99 -7.48 -55.06
CA THR A 446 -26.07 -6.38 -54.72
C THR A 446 -24.73 -6.94 -54.25
N THR A 447 -24.76 -7.98 -53.42
CA THR A 447 -23.56 -8.63 -52.89
C THR A 447 -22.76 -9.33 -53.99
N CYS A 448 -23.42 -10.03 -54.91
CA CYS A 448 -22.79 -10.76 -56.01
C CYS A 448 -22.21 -9.85 -57.10
N ASN A 449 -22.84 -8.70 -57.38
CA ASN A 449 -22.41 -7.81 -58.45
C ASN A 449 -21.29 -6.83 -58.03
N ASN A 450 -20.97 -6.77 -56.74
CA ASN A 450 -19.96 -5.85 -56.23
C ASN A 450 -18.94 -6.62 -55.39
N SER A 451 -17.70 -6.69 -55.91
CA SER A 451 -16.58 -7.40 -55.29
C SER A 451 -16.31 -6.89 -53.86
N PHE A 452 -16.51 -5.60 -53.59
CA PHE A 452 -16.40 -5.04 -52.25
C PHE A 452 -17.38 -5.68 -51.26
N THR A 453 -18.66 -5.73 -51.63
CA THR A 453 -19.71 -6.30 -50.76
C THR A 453 -19.58 -7.81 -50.63
N ALA A 454 -19.18 -8.51 -51.69
CA ALA A 454 -18.89 -9.94 -51.65
C ALA A 454 -17.75 -10.23 -50.66
N SER A 455 -16.60 -9.55 -50.81
CA SER A 455 -15.43 -9.71 -49.93
C SER A 455 -15.75 -9.36 -48.48
N LEU A 456 -16.51 -8.30 -48.23
CA LEU A 456 -16.90 -7.89 -46.88
C LEU A 456 -17.82 -8.91 -46.22
N THR A 457 -18.87 -9.34 -46.93
CA THR A 457 -19.84 -10.32 -46.44
C THR A 457 -19.17 -11.66 -46.16
N TYR A 458 -18.26 -12.08 -47.06
CA TYR A 458 -17.49 -13.30 -46.88
C TYR A 458 -16.58 -13.20 -45.65
N ALA A 459 -15.79 -12.12 -45.52
CA ALA A 459 -14.92 -11.92 -44.36
C ALA A 459 -15.70 -11.89 -43.05
N LEU A 460 -16.85 -11.20 -43.00
CA LEU A 460 -17.71 -11.16 -41.81
C LEU A 460 -18.28 -12.55 -41.48
N GLY A 461 -18.74 -13.30 -42.49
CA GLY A 461 -19.29 -14.63 -42.32
C GLY A 461 -18.32 -15.59 -41.61
N TYR A 462 -17.05 -15.61 -42.01
CA TYR A 462 -16.04 -16.44 -41.35
C TYR A 462 -15.49 -15.84 -40.07
N ALA A 463 -15.53 -14.52 -39.91
CA ALA A 463 -15.18 -13.87 -38.64
C ALA A 463 -16.17 -14.23 -37.52
N LEU A 464 -17.41 -14.62 -37.83
CA LEU A 464 -18.34 -15.15 -36.85
C LEU A 464 -17.99 -16.58 -36.37
N GLY A 465 -16.99 -17.23 -36.98
CA GLY A 465 -16.52 -18.54 -36.56
C GLY A 465 -17.66 -19.56 -36.51
N PRO A 466 -17.87 -20.29 -35.40
CA PRO A 466 -18.95 -21.27 -35.27
C PRO A 466 -20.35 -20.67 -35.47
N ILE A 467 -20.57 -19.40 -35.07
CA ILE A 467 -21.85 -18.71 -35.27
C ILE A 467 -22.10 -18.48 -36.76
N GLY A 468 -21.02 -18.25 -37.52
CA GLY A 468 -21.07 -18.09 -38.97
C GLY A 468 -21.66 -19.30 -39.69
N LEU A 469 -21.46 -20.52 -39.17
CA LEU A 469 -22.02 -21.74 -39.77
C LEU A 469 -23.56 -21.77 -39.74
N ILE A 470 -24.19 -21.09 -38.78
CA ILE A 470 -25.66 -20.98 -38.69
C ILE A 470 -26.19 -19.96 -39.71
N VAL A 471 -25.40 -18.93 -40.00
CA VAL A 471 -25.78 -17.80 -40.87
C VAL A 471 -25.36 -18.04 -42.34
N LYS A 472 -24.52 -19.05 -42.60
CA LYS A 472 -23.92 -19.27 -43.92
C LYS A 472 -24.96 -19.80 -44.92
N ASN A 473 -25.49 -18.90 -45.75
CA ASN A 473 -26.50 -19.25 -46.77
C ASN A 473 -25.93 -19.95 -48.03
N GLY A 474 -24.67 -20.40 -48.05
CA GLY A 474 -24.08 -21.13 -49.19
C GLY A 474 -23.95 -20.35 -50.51
N ILE A 475 -24.34 -19.07 -50.54
CA ILE A 475 -24.43 -18.23 -51.74
C ILE A 475 -23.04 -17.90 -52.30
N LEU A 476 -22.09 -17.62 -51.41
CA LEU A 476 -20.73 -17.24 -51.77
C LEU A 476 -19.80 -18.45 -51.68
N THR A 477 -19.13 -18.77 -52.78
CA THR A 477 -18.18 -19.86 -52.88
C THR A 477 -16.80 -19.37 -53.32
N PRO A 478 -15.73 -19.92 -52.75
CA PRO A 478 -14.36 -19.57 -53.14
C PRO A 478 -14.08 -20.07 -54.56
N ALA A 479 -13.59 -19.20 -55.44
CA ALA A 479 -13.33 -19.56 -56.84
C ALA A 479 -12.12 -20.49 -57.00
N ASN A 480 -11.12 -20.40 -56.12
CA ASN A 480 -9.90 -21.20 -56.18
C ASN A 480 -9.57 -21.89 -54.84
N ASN A 481 -8.62 -22.83 -54.88
CA ASN A 481 -8.18 -23.60 -53.70
C ASN A 481 -7.39 -22.74 -52.70
N PHE A 482 -6.76 -21.65 -53.13
CA PHE A 482 -6.01 -20.77 -52.24
C PHE A 482 -6.93 -19.99 -51.30
N ILE A 483 -8.05 -19.46 -51.81
CA ILE A 483 -9.08 -18.80 -51.00
C ILE A 483 -9.71 -19.80 -50.02
N LYS A 484 -9.93 -21.06 -50.43
CA LYS A 484 -10.36 -22.13 -49.50
C LYS A 484 -9.38 -22.33 -48.35
N LEU A 485 -8.08 -22.27 -48.61
CA LEU A 485 -7.07 -22.38 -47.56
C LEU A 485 -7.14 -21.17 -46.60
N ILE A 486 -7.23 -19.94 -47.14
CA ILE A 486 -7.38 -18.72 -46.33
C ILE A 486 -8.66 -18.78 -45.50
N GLU A 487 -9.77 -19.25 -46.08
CA GLU A 487 -11.03 -19.50 -45.39
C GLU A 487 -10.85 -20.43 -44.18
N VAL A 488 -10.22 -21.58 -44.38
CA VAL A 488 -9.97 -22.54 -43.29
C VAL A 488 -9.13 -21.92 -42.19
N ILE A 489 -8.08 -21.16 -42.55
CA ILE A 489 -7.22 -20.45 -41.58
C ILE A 489 -8.04 -19.41 -40.81
N GLN A 490 -8.81 -18.57 -41.51
CA GLN A 490 -9.65 -17.56 -40.87
C GLN A 490 -10.69 -18.18 -39.95
N PHE A 491 -11.39 -19.23 -40.40
CA PHE A 491 -12.40 -19.93 -39.61
C PHE A 491 -11.80 -20.53 -38.34
N THR A 492 -10.62 -21.15 -38.46
CA THR A 492 -9.90 -21.74 -37.31
C THR A 492 -9.50 -20.66 -36.31
N LEU A 493 -8.90 -19.56 -36.77
CA LEU A 493 -8.49 -18.45 -35.91
C LEU A 493 -9.70 -17.75 -35.27
N SER A 494 -10.78 -17.52 -36.01
CA SER A 494 -12.02 -16.97 -35.48
C SER A 494 -12.63 -17.87 -34.41
N SER A 495 -12.68 -19.18 -34.66
CA SER A 495 -13.19 -20.16 -33.68
C SER A 495 -12.40 -20.16 -32.38
N LEU A 496 -11.07 -20.07 -32.47
CA LEU A 496 -10.18 -19.94 -31.32
C LEU A 496 -10.43 -18.62 -30.56
N LEU A 497 -10.63 -17.50 -31.27
CA LEU A 497 -10.97 -16.21 -30.65
C LEU A 497 -12.34 -16.24 -29.97
N TRP A 498 -13.35 -16.87 -30.57
CA TRP A 498 -14.66 -17.07 -29.95
C TRP A 498 -14.59 -17.95 -28.71
N PHE A 499 -13.77 -19.01 -28.72
CA PHE A 499 -13.49 -19.80 -27.53
C PHE A 499 -12.89 -18.92 -26.41
N PHE A 500 -11.94 -18.04 -26.73
CA PHE A 500 -11.40 -17.09 -25.75
C PHE A 500 -12.44 -16.08 -25.26
N ILE A 501 -13.31 -15.57 -26.13
CA ILE A 501 -14.41 -14.67 -25.72
C ILE A 501 -15.33 -15.38 -24.71
N ILE A 502 -15.80 -16.59 -25.05
CA ILE A 502 -16.72 -17.36 -24.20
C ILE A 502 -16.07 -17.72 -22.86
N THR A 503 -14.81 -18.16 -22.88
CA THR A 503 -14.08 -18.50 -21.63
C THR A 503 -13.82 -17.27 -20.77
N SER A 504 -13.52 -16.11 -21.36
CA SER A 504 -13.36 -14.84 -20.65
C SER A 504 -14.65 -14.41 -19.96
N ILE A 505 -15.78 -14.47 -20.68
CA ILE A 505 -17.12 -14.19 -20.15
C ILE A 505 -17.42 -15.14 -18.99
N ARG A 506 -17.25 -16.46 -19.20
CA ARG A 506 -17.52 -17.48 -18.17
C ARG A 506 -16.70 -17.26 -16.90
N ARG A 507 -15.42 -16.90 -17.03
CA ARG A 507 -14.55 -16.64 -15.86
C ARG A 507 -15.06 -15.46 -15.02
N ARG A 508 -15.56 -14.39 -15.65
CA ARG A 508 -16.10 -13.23 -14.92
C ARG A 508 -17.41 -13.51 -14.20
N PHE A 509 -18.28 -14.38 -14.74
CA PHE A 509 -19.56 -14.75 -14.12
C PHE A 509 -19.45 -15.88 -13.09
N LYS A 510 -18.29 -16.53 -12.97
CA LYS A 510 -18.03 -17.57 -11.95
C LYS A 510 -17.49 -17.01 -10.62
N VAL A 511 -17.16 -15.73 -10.59
CA VAL A 511 -16.86 -14.95 -9.38
C VAL A 511 -18.15 -14.30 -8.93
#